data_AF-A0A6I4ZPZ4-F1
#
_entry.id   AF-A0A6I4ZPZ4-F1
#
_cell.length_a   1.000
_cell.length_b   1.000
_cell.length_c   1.000
_cell.angle_alpha   90.00
_cell.angle_beta   90.00
_cell.angle_gamma   90.00
#
_symmetry.space_group_name_H-M   'P 1'
#
loop_
_entity.id
_entity.type
_entity.pdbx_description
1 polymer ?
#
loop_
_entity_poly.entity_id
_entity_poly.type
_entity_poly.pdbx_seq_one_letter_code
_entity_poly.pdbx_strand_id
1 'polypeptide(L)'
;MQLIVTVSFIVMVLFYFFAKTRWTIEDDNVRISGAFTSKQIKISDIKELRQIQSYTGEKDAEFVGLPLIEKDRMMISTSKKNYIIALRSSHKLGQAIIERNKQVHYKAELL
;
A
#
# COMPACT_ATOMS: atom_id res chain seq x y z
N MET A 1 -36.85 12.82 -3.38
CA MET A 1 -36.28 11.46 -3.34
C MET A 1 -35.16 11.27 -4.36
N GLN A 2 -35.37 11.56 -5.66
CA GLN A 2 -34.31 11.44 -6.69
C GLN A 2 -33.04 12.26 -6.41
N LEU A 3 -33.16 13.52 -5.98
CA LEU A 3 -31.98 14.36 -5.68
C LEU A 3 -31.07 13.74 -4.61
N ILE A 4 -31.66 13.19 -3.54
CA ILE A 4 -30.93 12.54 -2.45
C ILE A 4 -30.21 11.29 -2.97
N VAL A 5 -30.85 10.51 -3.82
CA VAL A 5 -30.25 9.32 -4.45
C VAL A 5 -29.07 9.71 -5.36
N THR A 6 -29.24 10.74 -6.19
CA THR A 6 -28.19 11.24 -7.09
C THR A 6 -26.99 11.78 -6.30
N VAL A 7 -27.23 12.58 -5.27
CA VAL A 7 -26.16 13.12 -4.41
C VAL A 7 -25.45 12.00 -3.67
N SER A 8 -26.19 11.04 -3.12
CA SER A 8 -25.60 9.87 -2.44
C SER A 8 -24.71 9.06 -3.37
N PHE A 9 -25.16 8.85 -4.62
CA PHE A 9 -24.38 8.15 -5.63
C PHE A 9 -23.07 8.89 -5.97
N ILE A 10 -23.14 10.22 -6.17
CA ILE A 10 -21.95 11.05 -6.45
C ILE A 10 -20.96 10.97 -5.29
N VAL A 11 -21.43 11.11 -4.05
CA VAL A 11 -20.57 11.02 -2.85
C VAL A 11 -19.91 9.64 -2.76
N MET A 12 -20.66 8.56 -3.02
CA MET A 12 -20.12 7.20 -2.99
C MET A 12 -19.04 6.98 -4.06
N VAL A 13 -19.25 7.50 -5.27
CA VAL A 13 -18.27 7.43 -6.36
C VAL A 13 -17.01 8.23 -6.01
N LEU A 14 -17.16 9.47 -5.54
CA LEU A 14 -16.02 10.30 -5.12
C LEU A 14 -15.23 9.66 -3.98
N PHE A 15 -15.93 9.11 -2.98
CA PHE A 15 -15.30 8.39 -1.88
C PHE A 15 -14.50 7.19 -2.39
N TYR A 16 -15.03 6.39 -3.31
CA TYR A 16 -14.31 5.27 -3.90
C TYR A 16 -13.01 5.69 -4.60
N PHE A 17 -12.97 6.84 -5.29
CA PHE A 17 -11.74 7.32 -5.93
C PHE A 17 -10.74 7.93 -4.94
N PHE A 18 -11.24 8.62 -3.91
CA PHE A 18 -10.42 9.18 -2.83
C PHE A 18 -9.79 8.08 -1.98
N ALA A 19 -10.52 6.98 -1.78
CA ALA A 19 -10.14 5.94 -0.85
C ALA A 19 -9.08 4.96 -1.38
N LYS A 20 -8.65 5.11 -2.64
CA LYS A 20 -7.60 4.29 -3.27
C LYS A 20 -6.22 4.66 -2.77
N THR A 21 -5.40 3.65 -2.52
CA THR A 21 -3.99 3.84 -2.19
C THR A 21 -3.19 4.06 -3.47
N ARG A 22 -2.37 5.10 -3.48
CA ARG A 22 -1.47 5.44 -4.59
C ARG A 22 -0.03 5.39 -4.11
N TRP A 23 0.90 5.17 -5.03
CA TRP A 23 2.32 5.23 -4.73
C TRP A 23 3.07 5.97 -5.84
N THR A 24 4.15 6.64 -5.47
CA THR A 24 5.12 7.26 -6.37
C THR A 24 6.52 6.98 -5.86
N ILE A 25 7.50 6.96 -6.77
CA ILE A 25 8.90 6.87 -6.41
C ILE A 25 9.61 8.12 -6.91
N GLU A 26 10.23 8.83 -5.98
CA GLU A 26 11.03 10.03 -6.22
C GLU A 26 12.40 9.79 -5.59
N ASP A 27 13.46 9.81 -6.43
CA ASP A 27 14.84 9.50 -6.03
C ASP A 27 14.96 8.15 -5.29
N ASP A 28 15.36 8.18 -4.02
CA ASP A 28 15.49 7.02 -3.12
C ASP A 28 14.26 6.85 -2.21
N ASN A 29 13.14 7.50 -2.49
CA ASN A 29 11.96 7.45 -1.64
C ASN A 29 10.76 6.86 -2.38
N VAL A 30 10.11 5.88 -1.74
CA VAL A 30 8.77 5.47 -2.10
C VAL A 30 7.76 6.21 -1.22
N ARG A 31 6.91 7.02 -1.85
CA ARG A 31 5.79 7.68 -1.19
C ARG A 31 4.52 6.86 -1.46
N ILE A 32 3.79 6.56 -0.41
CA ILE A 32 2.56 5.77 -0.43
C ILE A 32 1.48 6.59 0.26
N SER A 33 0.40 6.90 -0.45
CA SER A 33 -0.69 7.74 0.02
C SER A 33 -2.00 6.98 -0.06
N GLY A 34 -2.58 6.66 1.10
CA GLY A 34 -3.96 6.23 1.25
C GLY A 34 -4.89 7.42 1.50
N ALA A 35 -6.16 7.11 1.78
CA ALA A 35 -7.21 8.10 2.01
C ALA A 35 -6.93 9.03 3.21
N PHE A 36 -6.37 8.46 4.29
CA PHE A 36 -6.17 9.16 5.57
C PHE A 36 -4.71 9.15 6.03
N THR A 37 -3.83 8.47 5.31
CA THR A 37 -2.44 8.29 5.70
C THR A 37 -1.54 8.48 4.49
N SER A 38 -0.41 9.15 4.69
CA SER A 38 0.65 9.20 3.70
C SER A 38 1.96 8.84 4.37
N LYS A 39 2.77 8.04 3.69
CA LYS A 39 4.05 7.60 4.20
C LYS A 39 5.13 7.67 3.14
N GLN A 40 6.30 8.08 3.58
CA GLN A 40 7.51 8.07 2.79
C GLN A 40 8.49 7.08 3.42
N ILE A 41 8.98 6.15 2.62
CA ILE A 41 9.93 5.11 3.02
C ILE A 41 11.14 5.22 2.10
N LYS A 42 12.35 5.25 2.67
CA LYS A 42 13.57 5.20 1.87
C LYS A 42 13.78 3.80 1.33
N ILE A 43 14.03 3.68 0.03
CA ILE A 43 14.23 2.41 -0.66
C ILE A 43 15.52 1.72 -0.17
N SER A 44 16.56 2.51 0.09
CA SER A 44 17.81 2.04 0.71
C SER A 44 17.62 1.40 2.10
N ASP A 45 16.59 1.79 2.85
CA ASP A 45 16.30 1.23 4.19
C ASP A 45 15.45 -0.05 4.14
N ILE A 46 14.92 -0.41 2.98
CA ILE A 46 14.07 -1.60 2.79
C ILE A 46 14.97 -2.84 2.74
N LYS A 47 14.67 -3.81 3.62
CA LYS A 47 15.39 -5.09 3.69
C LYS A 47 14.61 -6.22 3.05
N GLU A 48 13.29 -6.20 3.21
CA GLU A 48 12.42 -7.28 2.77
C GLU A 48 11.09 -6.73 2.27
N LEU A 49 10.57 -7.37 1.22
CA LEU A 49 9.23 -7.18 0.70
C LEU A 49 8.51 -8.52 0.71
N ARG A 50 7.34 -8.55 1.33
CA ARG A 50 6.48 -9.75 1.35
C ARG A 50 5.11 -9.43 0.77
N GLN A 51 4.65 -10.23 -0.19
CA GLN A 51 3.25 -10.17 -0.60
C GLN A 51 2.43 -10.99 0.39
N ILE A 52 1.46 -10.36 1.05
CA ILE A 52 0.64 -10.99 2.09
C ILE A 52 -0.83 -10.98 1.68
N GLN A 53 -1.56 -12.05 1.93
CA GLN A 53 -2.98 -12.15 1.56
C GLN A 53 -3.94 -11.75 2.69
N SER A 54 -3.54 -11.95 3.95
CA SER A 54 -4.38 -11.67 5.11
C SER A 54 -3.64 -10.85 6.16
N TYR A 55 -4.39 -10.30 7.12
CA TYR A 55 -3.87 -9.58 8.29
C TYR A 55 -3.22 -10.60 9.24
N THR A 56 -2.04 -11.10 8.87
CA THR A 56 -1.29 -12.06 9.69
C THR A 56 -0.61 -11.33 10.84
N GLY A 57 -1.39 -10.92 11.84
CA GLY A 57 -0.96 -10.73 13.24
C GLY A 57 0.32 -9.91 13.53
N GLU A 58 0.84 -9.13 12.59
CA GLU A 58 2.02 -8.28 12.76
C GLU A 58 1.66 -7.11 13.69
N LYS A 59 1.80 -7.35 15.00
CA LYS A 59 1.34 -6.45 16.07
C LYS A 59 1.97 -5.05 16.03
N ASP A 60 3.12 -4.90 15.36
CA ASP A 60 3.89 -3.65 15.35
C ASP A 60 4.05 -3.04 13.94
N ALA A 61 3.29 -3.52 12.95
CA ALA A 61 3.33 -2.96 11.61
C ALA A 61 2.40 -1.74 11.47
N GLU A 62 2.90 -0.64 10.90
CA GLU A 62 2.05 0.52 10.58
C GLU A 62 1.30 0.27 9.28
N PHE A 63 0.00 0.53 9.31
CA PHE A 63 -0.87 0.32 8.15
C PHE A 63 -1.02 1.58 7.30
N VAL A 64 -0.88 1.41 5.99
CA VAL A 64 -1.12 2.46 4.99
C VAL A 64 -2.11 1.96 3.96
N GLY A 65 -3.17 2.74 3.72
CA GLY A 65 -4.28 2.35 2.84
C GLY A 65 -5.46 1.70 3.55
N LEU A 66 -6.54 1.46 2.80
CA LEU A 66 -7.79 0.90 3.33
C LEU A 66 -7.95 -0.58 2.92
N PRO A 67 -7.82 -1.53 3.85
CA PRO A 67 -7.82 -2.97 3.54
C PRO A 67 -9.17 -3.52 3.06
N LEU A 68 -10.26 -2.76 3.21
CA LEU A 68 -11.59 -3.14 2.67
C LEU A 68 -11.75 -2.80 1.18
N ILE A 69 -10.92 -1.90 0.65
CA ILE A 69 -11.02 -1.39 -0.72
C ILE A 69 -9.96 -2.03 -1.61
N GLU A 70 -8.75 -2.19 -1.06
CA GLU A 70 -7.62 -2.77 -1.78
C GLU A 70 -7.51 -4.27 -1.51
N LYS A 71 -7.50 -5.06 -2.58
CA LYS A 71 -7.44 -6.53 -2.49
C LYS A 71 -6.04 -7.05 -2.19
N ASP A 72 -5.02 -6.41 -2.76
CA ASP A 72 -3.64 -6.83 -2.57
C ASP A 72 -3.01 -6.07 -1.41
N ARG A 73 -2.08 -6.75 -0.74
CA ARG A 73 -1.31 -6.18 0.35
C ARG A 73 0.15 -6.55 0.18
N MET A 74 1.01 -5.67 0.65
CA MET A 74 2.44 -5.90 0.71
C MET A 74 2.96 -5.41 2.04
N MET A 75 3.79 -6.23 2.64
CA MET A 75 4.59 -5.84 3.79
C MET A 75 5.94 -5.33 3.31
N ILE A 76 6.33 -4.17 3.82
CA ILE A 76 7.64 -3.56 3.62
C ILE A 76 8.34 -3.58 4.97
N SER A 77 9.38 -4.40 5.10
CA SER A 77 10.21 -4.45 6.31
C SER A 77 11.43 -3.55 6.11
N THR A 78 11.58 -2.55 6.97
CA THR A 78 12.76 -1.67 7.01
C THR A 78 13.65 -2.02 8.19
N SER A 79 14.83 -1.39 8.26
CA SER A 79 15.73 -1.51 9.42
C SER A 79 15.09 -1.11 10.76
N LYS A 80 14.06 -0.25 10.75
CA LYS A 80 13.47 0.33 11.97
C LYS A 80 12.07 -0.19 12.28
N LYS A 81 11.35 -0.63 11.25
CA LYS A 81 9.89 -0.76 11.31
C LYS A 81 9.34 -1.57 10.15
N ASN A 82 8.21 -2.22 10.41
CA ASN A 82 7.39 -2.87 9.42
C ASN A 82 6.21 -1.99 8.98
N TYR A 83 5.87 -2.08 7.71
CA TYR A 83 4.73 -1.40 7.12
C TYR A 83 3.87 -2.43 6.40
N ILE A 84 2.56 -2.35 6.58
CA ILE A 84 1.62 -3.09 5.75
C ILE A 84 0.87 -2.10 4.88
N ILE A 85 1.07 -2.26 3.57
CA ILE A 85 0.48 -1.41 2.56
C ILE A 85 -0.65 -2.18 1.87
N ALA A 86 -1.86 -1.67 1.98
CA ALA A 86 -3.00 -2.13 1.19
C ALA A 86 -3.05 -1.30 -0.09
N LEU A 87 -2.82 -1.93 -1.25
CA LEU A 87 -2.82 -1.24 -2.55
C LEU A 87 -3.19 -2.20 -3.68
N ARG A 88 -3.84 -1.69 -4.73
CA ARG A 88 -4.03 -2.44 -5.97
C ARG A 88 -2.69 -2.66 -6.66
N SER A 89 -2.47 -3.88 -7.17
CA SER A 89 -1.26 -4.24 -7.91
C SER A 89 0.00 -4.07 -7.08
N SER A 90 -0.02 -4.56 -5.84
CA SER A 90 1.12 -4.46 -4.92
C SER A 90 2.42 -5.03 -5.50
N HIS A 91 2.32 -6.06 -6.34
CA HIS A 91 3.47 -6.61 -7.09
C HIS A 91 4.23 -5.56 -7.92
N LYS A 92 3.55 -4.57 -8.52
CA LYS A 92 4.20 -3.50 -9.30
C LYS A 92 5.05 -2.60 -8.42
N LEU A 93 4.55 -2.28 -7.23
CA LEU A 93 5.31 -1.53 -6.24
C LEU A 93 6.56 -2.32 -5.82
N GLY A 94 6.41 -3.61 -5.55
CA GLY A 94 7.52 -4.47 -5.19
C GLY A 94 8.60 -4.54 -6.26
N GLN A 95 8.20 -4.76 -7.53
CA GLN A 95 9.11 -4.76 -8.67
C GLN A 95 9.86 -3.42 -8.79
N ALA A 96 9.16 -2.29 -8.71
CA ALA A 96 9.76 -0.97 -8.81
C ALA A 96 10.77 -0.68 -7.68
N ILE A 97 10.55 -1.23 -6.47
CA ILE A 97 11.51 -1.13 -5.36
C ILE A 97 12.73 -2.03 -5.61
N ILE A 98 12.54 -3.28 -6.05
CA ILE A 98 13.63 -4.24 -6.32
C ILE A 98 14.54 -3.74 -7.44
N GLU A 99 13.96 -3.14 -8.49
CA GLU A 99 14.73 -2.54 -9.59
C GLU A 99 15.71 -1.46 -9.11
N ARG A 100 15.34 -0.72 -8.07
CA ARG A 100 16.17 0.35 -7.48
C ARG A 100 17.06 -0.14 -6.33
N ASN A 101 16.66 -1.19 -5.61
CA ASN A 101 17.45 -1.82 -4.56
C ASN A 101 17.49 -3.35 -4.74
N LYS A 102 18.52 -3.81 -5.45
CA LYS A 102 18.73 -5.23 -5.78
C LYS A 102 19.05 -6.11 -4.57
N GLN A 103 19.31 -5.52 -3.39
CA GLN A 103 19.61 -6.25 -2.17
C GLN A 103 18.35 -6.62 -1.37
N VAL A 104 17.18 -6.11 -1.78
CA VAL A 104 15.91 -6.41 -1.13
C VAL A 104 15.54 -7.87 -1.33
N HIS A 105 15.25 -8.57 -0.23
CA HIS A 105 14.70 -9.92 -0.29
C HIS A 105 13.21 -9.87 -0.63
N TYR A 106 12.81 -10.54 -1.71
CA TYR A 106 11.41 -10.63 -2.11
C TYR A 106 10.84 -12.02 -1.83
N LYS A 107 9.75 -12.07 -1.06
CA LYS A 107 9.01 -13.31 -0.79
C LYS A 107 7.56 -13.13 -1.22
N ALA A 108 7.17 -13.87 -2.25
CA ALA A 108 5.76 -14.06 -2.55
C ALA A 108 5.24 -15.22 -1.70
N GLU A 109 4.29 -14.98 -0.80
CA GLU A 109 3.51 -16.08 -0.23
C GLU A 109 2.55 -16.57 -1.31
N LEU A 110 3.00 -17.58 -2.05
CA LEU A 110 2.17 -18.36 -2.97
C LEU A 110 1.14 -19.11 -2.13
N LEU A 111 -0.14 -18.87 -2.41
CA LEU A 111 -1.17 -19.90 -2.26
C LEU A 111 -1.10 -20.81 -3.48
#